data_AF-A0A2E9MUW3-F1
#
_entry.id   AF-A0A2E9MUW3-F1
#
_cell.length_a   1.000
_cell.length_b   1.000
_cell.length_c   1.000
_cell.angle_alpha   90.00
_cell.angle_beta   90.00
_cell.angle_gamma   90.00
#
_symmetry.space_group_name_H-M   'P 1'
#
loop_
_entity.id
_entity.type
_entity.pdbx_description
1 polymer ?
#
loop_
_entity_poly.entity_id
_entity_poly.type
_entity_poly.pdbx_seq_one_letter_code
_entity_poly.pdbx_strand_id
1 'polypeptide(L)' 'MPTIREASLDDSPCITDIFNWYIEKTTITFKAEMVSAGDMAQHIALTDHTRPWFVLEDDGLILGYAYAAR' A
#
# COMPACT_ATOMS: atom_id res chain seq x y z
N MET A 1 -2.32 -17.44 9.23
CA MET A 1 -2.30 -17.95 7.83
C MET A 1 -2.51 -16.74 6.94
N PRO A 2 -1.61 -16.49 5.99
CA PRO A 2 -1.67 -15.27 5.19
C PRO A 2 -2.94 -15.25 4.34
N THR A 3 -3.67 -14.14 4.40
CA THR A 3 -4.95 -13.92 3.73
C THR A 3 -4.88 -12.66 2.87
N ILE A 4 -5.42 -12.73 1.65
CA ILE A 4 -5.58 -11.56 0.79
C ILE A 4 -6.97 -10.97 1.02
N ARG A 5 -7.03 -9.66 1.27
CA ARG A 5 -8.29 -8.91 1.40
C ARG A 5 -8.19 -7.53 0.76
N GLU A 6 -9.33 -6.90 0.54
CA GLU A 6 -9.37 -5.49 0.12
C GLU A 6 -8.68 -4.61 1.17
N ALA A 7 -7.93 -3.62 0.67
CA ALA A 7 -7.31 -2.62 1.52
C ALA A 7 -8.36 -1.63 2.03
N SER A 8 -8.20 -1.22 3.28
CA SER A 8 -8.97 -0.16 3.93
C SER A 8 -8.09 1.07 4.15
N LEU A 9 -8.69 2.19 4.53
CA LEU A 9 -7.94 3.40 4.87
C LEU A 9 -7.02 3.21 6.08
N ASP A 10 -7.37 2.31 7.00
CA ASP A 10 -6.58 2.02 8.19
C ASP A 10 -5.29 1.25 7.88
N ASP A 11 -5.17 0.66 6.67
CA ASP A 11 -3.96 0.00 6.21
C ASP A 11 -2.91 0.99 5.69
N SER A 12 -3.29 2.26 5.47
CA SER A 12 -2.41 3.27 4.85
C SER A 12 -1.08 3.48 5.57
N PRO A 13 -1.01 3.49 6.93
CA PRO A 13 0.27 3.64 7.60
C PRO A 13 1.23 2.48 7.30
N CYS A 14 0.74 1.24 7.33
CA CYS A 14 1.58 0.07 7.10
C CYS A 14 2.01 -0.04 5.63
N ILE A 15 1.10 0.25 4.70
CA ILE A 15 1.42 0.32 3.26
C ILE A 15 2.48 1.40 3.01
N THR A 16 2.35 2.57 3.64
CA THR A 16 3.32 3.67 3.54
C THR A 16 4.69 3.26 4.05
N ASP A 17 4.77 2.56 5.18
CA ASP A 17 6.04 2.09 5.73
C ASP A 17 6.74 1.11 4.77
N ILE A 18 5.99 0.16 4.20
CA ILE A 18 6.50 -0.77 3.18
C ILE A 18 7.00 0.01 1.95
N PHE A 19 6.19 0.94 1.42
CA PHE A 19 6.55 1.68 0.21
C PHE A 19 7.75 2.61 0.42
N ASN A 20 7.83 3.29 1.57
CA ASN A 20 8.94 4.19 1.90
C ASN A 20 10.26 3.43 2.06
N TRP A 21 10.24 2.18 2.55
CA TRP A 21 11.43 1.35 2.55
C TRP A 21 11.96 1.13 1.12
N TYR A 22 11.08 0.89 0.14
CA TYR A 22 11.47 0.74 -1.25
C TYR A 22 11.98 2.03 -1.88
N ILE A 23 11.40 3.19 -1.52
CA ILE A 23 11.91 4.51 -1.92
C ILE A 23 13.34 4.71 -1.42
N GLU A 24 13.58 4.43 -0.15
CA GLU A 24 14.86 4.74 0.50
C GLU A 24 15.96 3.77 0.10
N LYS A 25 15.63 2.49 -0.08
CA LYS A 25 16.63 1.41 -0.15
C LYS A 25 16.81 0.79 -1.53
N THR A 26 15.96 1.11 -2.51
CA THR A 26 15.95 0.39 -3.79
C THR A 26 15.69 1.28 -5.01
N THR A 27 15.73 0.68 -6.19
CA THR A 27 15.37 1.32 -7.47
C THR A 27 14.05 0.78 -8.05
N ILE A 28 13.24 0.06 -7.25
CA ILE A 28 11.98 -0.56 -7.68
C ILE A 28 10.92 0.51 -8.03
N THR A 29 10.98 1.65 -7.35
CA THR A 29 10.14 2.83 -7.60
C THR A 29 11.00 4.00 -8.06
N PHE A 30 10.43 4.89 -8.87
CA PHE A 30 11.09 6.13 -9.29
C PHE A 30 10.75 7.33 -8.39
N LYS A 31 10.01 7.10 -7.30
CA LYS A 31 9.79 8.10 -6.27
C LYS A 31 11.11 8.42 -5.56
N ALA A 32 11.44 9.70 -5.47
CA ALA A 32 12.65 10.19 -4.80
C ALA A 32 12.40 10.64 -3.35
N GLU A 33 11.15 10.91 -3.00
CA GLU A 33 10.75 11.44 -1.68
C GLU A 33 9.75 10.49 -1.03
N MET A 34 9.90 10.30 0.29
CA MET A 34 8.96 9.53 1.10
C MET A 34 7.58 10.16 1.08
N VAL A 35 6.55 9.32 1.15
CA VAL A 35 5.14 9.75 1.17
C VAL A 35 4.56 9.63 2.56
N SER A 36 3.51 10.41 2.85
CA SER A 36 2.79 10.29 4.12
C SER A 36 1.70 9.21 4.08
N ALA A 37 1.27 8.75 5.25
CA ALA A 37 0.10 7.87 5.37
C ALA A 37 -1.19 8.54 4.86
N GLY A 38 -1.27 9.88 4.93
CA GLY A 38 -2.39 10.65 4.39
C GLY A 38 -2.43 10.61 2.86
N ASP A 39 -1.29 10.75 2.20
CA ASP A 39 -1.19 10.63 0.73
C ASP A 39 -1.59 9.23 0.27
N MET A 40 -1.09 8.20 0.95
CA MET A 40 -1.45 6.81 0.65
C MET A 40 -2.92 6.53 0.90
N ALA A 41 -3.51 7.07 1.97
CA ALA A 41 -4.95 6.97 2.22
C ALA A 41 -5.78 7.60 1.10
N GLN A 42 -5.34 8.74 0.53
CA GLN A 42 -6.01 9.34 -0.63
C GLN A 42 -5.95 8.42 -1.85
N HIS A 43 -4.82 7.74 -2.08
CA HIS A 43 -4.70 6.77 -3.17
C HIS A 43 -5.64 5.56 -2.98
N ILE A 44 -5.72 5.02 -1.76
CA ILE A 44 -6.65 3.92 -1.42
C ILE A 44 -8.10 4.39 -1.56
N ALA A 45 -8.43 5.63 -1.17
CA ALA A 45 -9.79 6.18 -1.28
C ALA A 45 -10.27 6.34 -2.73
N LEU A 46 -9.35 6.48 -3.69
CA LEU A 46 -9.66 6.60 -5.13
C LEU A 46 -9.89 5.25 -5.82
N THR A 47 -9.80 4.15 -5.08
CA THR A 47 -10.08 2.79 -5.56
C THR A 47 -11.49 2.68 -6.12
N ASP A 48 -11.63 1.99 -7.25
CA ASP A 48 -12.92 1.58 -7.79
C ASP A 48 -12.87 0.10 -8.19
N HIS A 49 -13.99 -0.46 -8.65
CA HIS A 49 -14.08 -1.86 -9.07
C HIS A 49 -13.12 -2.25 -10.21
N THR A 50 -12.57 -1.28 -10.94
CA THR A 50 -11.60 -1.54 -12.03
C THR A 50 -10.16 -1.44 -11.57
N ARG A 51 -9.91 -0.84 -10.40
CA ARG A 51 -8.59 -0.53 -9.84
C ARG A 51 -8.53 -0.92 -8.37
N PRO A 52 -8.67 -2.21 -8.05
CA PRO A 52 -8.72 -2.66 -6.67
C PRO A 52 -7.36 -2.51 -5.98
N TRP A 53 -7.43 -2.31 -4.67
CA TRP A 53 -6.30 -2.39 -3.76
C TRP A 53 -6.46 -3.59 -2.85
N PHE A 54 -5.39 -4.36 -2.72
CA PHE A 54 -5.34 -5.55 -1.87
C PHE A 54 -4.16 -5.48 -0.92
N VAL A 55 -4.32 -6.09 0.24
CA VAL A 55 -3.24 -6.36 1.19
C VAL A 55 -3.12 -7.86 1.44
N LEU A 56 -1.89 -8.29 1.71
CA LEU A 56 -1.60 -9.60 2.28
C LEU A 56 -1.44 -9.44 3.78
N GLU A 57 -2.37 -9.98 4.56
CA GLU A 57 -2.36 -9.92 6.02
C GLU A 57 -2.04 -11.29 6.62
N ASP A 58 -1.17 -11.34 7.63
CA ASP A 58 -0.96 -12.52 8.47
C ASP A 58 -0.98 -12.10 9.95
N ASP A 59 -1.91 -12.65 10.73
CA ASP A 59 -2.11 -12.36 12.15
C ASP A 59 -2.14 -10.84 12.50
N GLY A 60 -2.86 -10.05 11.70
CA GLY A 60 -3.01 -8.60 11.90
C GLY A 60 -1.84 -7.76 11.38
N LEU A 61 -0.80 -8.38 10.80
CA LEU A 61 0.32 -7.69 10.18
C LEU A 61 0.16 -7.65 8.66
N ILE A 62 0.30 -6.47 8.06
CA ILE A 62 0.35 -6.34 6.61
C ILE A 62 1.77 -6.68 6.13
N LEU A 63 1.88 -7.73 5.34
CA LEU A 63 3.16 -8.22 4.79
C LEU A 63 3.45 -7.65 3.40
N GLY A 64 2.42 -7.14 2.72
CA GLY A 64 2.54 -6.60 1.37
C GLY A 64 1.20 -6.08 0.86
N TYR A 65 1.25 -5.40 -0.27
CA TYR A 65 0.07 -4.84 -0.93
C TYR A 65 0.22 -4.89 -2.44
N ALA A 66 -0.90 -4.83 -3.14
CA ALA A 66 -0.95 -4.77 -4.60
C ALA A 66 -2.11 -3.88 -5.02
N TYR A 67 -1.92 -3.10 -6.08
CA TYR A 67 -2.97 -2.27 -6.63
C TYR A 67 -2.83 -2.13 -8.14
N ALA A 68 -3.95 -1.80 -8.80
CA ALA A 68 -3.96 -1.40 -10.20
C ALA A 68 -4.16 0.11 -10.29
N ALA A 69 -3.37 0.78 -11.13
CA ALA A 69 -3.54 2.18 -11.48
C ALA A 69 -3.32 2.35 -12.98
N ARG A 70 -3.78 3.49 -13.52
CA ARG A 70 -3.60 3.85 -14.93
C ARG A 70 -2.50 4.89 -15.08
#